data_AF-A0AAX6F7V1-F1
#
_entry.id   AF-A0AAX6F7V1-F1
#
_cell.length_a   1.000
_cell.length_b   1.000
_cell.length_c   1.000
_cell.angle_alpha   90.00
_cell.angle_beta   90.00
_cell.angle_gamma   90.00
#
_symmetry.space_group_name_H-M   'P 1'
#
loop_
_entity.id
_entity.type
_entity.pdbx_description
1 polymer ?
#
loop_
_entity_poly.entity_id
_entity_poly.type
_entity_poly.pdbx_seq_one_letter_code
_entity_poly.pdbx_strand_id
1 'polypeptide(L)'
;MDRALRSARASGSLNLSNRSLREVPDEVYKSLDAVKEDEKWWEAVELQKLILAHNNLEVLTDDLKNLSLLTVLNISHNKLSCLPAAIGELALLKSLDVSFNSITSIPEEIGSAVALVKLDCSNNLLKELPCNLGKCFDLSEIKASNNHIEKLPDQLACCSKMIKFDVEGNKLTVLPGNMVMSWTMLIELNAARNMLTSIPDSIGVLSKLIRLDFHQNKISSIPSSLMGCCSLTEFFMGTNSLSSVPGEIGELPSLSIFDLHSNQLKEFPAEACKLRLSVLDLSNNSLSGLPPEIGKMTTLRKLLLTGNPIRTLRSSLVSGPTPALLKYLRSRLSSNEEASGTSPLKDDKIAMATRLSSKELSLSGLELTSVPPAVWETGDILKVDLSKNSIGELPQELSTCSTLEVLVLSGNKIKEWPGAILSSLPKLSCLKLDNNPLAQIPADGLEALPRLEILDLSGNVSSLPDPSALSKLPQLQELYLRRMQLRQFPPELLNLQRLRVLDLSQNSLVSVPEGIKGLTSLTELDLSDNNIAALPPELGLLEESLQALRLDGNPLRSIRRTILDRGTKAVLGYLKDKLPDK
;
A
#
# COMPACT_ATOMS: atom_id res chain seq x y z
N MET A 1 37.69 8.27 -25.69
CA MET A 1 37.02 7.00 -26.03
C MET A 1 37.68 5.84 -25.29
N ASP A 2 39.00 5.67 -25.42
CA ASP A 2 39.81 4.55 -24.90
C ASP A 2 39.65 4.22 -23.42
N ARG A 3 39.53 5.23 -22.54
CA ARG A 3 39.32 4.99 -21.10
C ARG A 3 37.95 4.35 -20.83
N ALA A 4 36.92 4.74 -21.59
CA ALA A 4 35.57 4.20 -21.43
C ALA A 4 35.48 2.78 -21.99
N LEU A 5 36.13 2.51 -23.13
CA LEU A 5 36.22 1.16 -23.71
C LEU A 5 37.00 0.20 -22.80
N ARG A 6 38.12 0.64 -22.21
CA ARG A 6 38.84 -0.15 -21.18
C ARG A 6 37.97 -0.49 -19.97
N SER A 7 37.25 0.50 -19.45
CA SER A 7 36.33 0.28 -18.33
C SER A 7 35.17 -0.66 -18.70
N ALA A 8 34.69 -0.59 -19.94
CA ALA A 8 33.65 -1.48 -20.43
C ALA A 8 34.16 -2.92 -20.57
N ARG A 9 35.39 -3.11 -21.09
CA ARG A 9 36.03 -4.43 -21.16
C ARG A 9 36.22 -5.08 -19.79
N ALA A 10 36.41 -4.30 -18.72
CA ALA A 10 36.48 -4.86 -17.36
C ALA A 10 35.11 -5.17 -16.72
N SER A 11 34.03 -4.53 -17.17
CA SER A 11 32.72 -4.56 -16.49
C SER A 11 31.56 -5.12 -17.31
N GLY A 12 31.74 -5.32 -18.62
CA GLY A 12 30.68 -5.66 -19.56
C GLY A 12 29.66 -4.52 -19.77
N SER A 13 29.92 -3.30 -19.27
CA SER A 13 28.99 -2.16 -19.36
C SER A 13 29.66 -0.92 -19.93
N LEU A 14 29.14 -0.40 -21.03
CA LEU A 14 29.61 0.80 -21.69
C LEU A 14 28.55 1.91 -21.60
N ASN A 15 28.94 3.03 -21.00
CA ASN A 15 28.11 4.23 -20.96
C ASN A 15 28.80 5.37 -21.74
N LEU A 16 28.14 5.79 -22.81
CA LEU A 16 28.55 6.86 -23.72
C LEU A 16 27.49 7.98 -23.78
N SER A 17 26.66 8.11 -22.76
CA SER A 17 25.64 9.16 -22.70
C SER A 17 26.21 10.58 -22.64
N ASN A 18 25.46 11.56 -23.14
CA ASN A 18 25.80 12.99 -23.07
C ASN A 18 27.13 13.37 -23.74
N ARG A 19 27.48 12.71 -24.85
CA ARG A 19 28.74 12.95 -25.57
C ARG A 19 28.57 13.65 -26.90
N SER A 20 27.34 14.07 -27.24
CA SER A 20 27.01 14.71 -28.52
C SER A 20 27.43 13.89 -29.75
N LEU A 21 27.45 12.56 -29.62
CA LEU A 21 27.83 11.63 -30.70
C LEU A 21 26.80 11.73 -31.84
N ARG A 22 27.27 11.77 -33.10
CA ARG A 22 26.42 11.71 -34.30
C ARG A 22 26.24 10.29 -34.84
N GLU A 23 27.25 9.46 -34.60
CA GLU A 23 27.29 8.04 -34.94
C GLU A 23 27.90 7.27 -33.77
N VAL A 24 27.59 5.99 -33.69
CA VAL A 24 28.22 5.10 -32.72
C VAL A 24 29.61 4.75 -33.25
N PRO A 25 30.70 5.00 -32.50
CA PRO A 25 32.04 4.71 -33.00
C PRO A 25 32.24 3.22 -33.29
N ASP A 26 32.88 2.89 -34.42
CA ASP A 26 33.12 1.50 -34.87
C ASP A 26 33.79 0.62 -33.82
N GLU A 27 34.62 1.21 -32.96
CA GLU A 27 35.29 0.53 -31.85
C GLU A 27 34.32 -0.12 -30.86
N VAL A 28 33.08 0.39 -30.76
CA VAL A 28 32.03 -0.16 -29.89
C VAL A 28 31.48 -1.48 -30.44
N TYR A 29 31.41 -1.62 -31.76
CA TYR A 29 30.87 -2.81 -32.44
C TYR A 29 31.90 -3.92 -32.63
N LYS A 30 33.18 -3.66 -32.36
CA LYS A 30 34.23 -4.65 -32.50
C LYS A 30 34.21 -5.64 -31.34
N SER A 31 34.27 -6.93 -31.69
CA SER A 31 34.50 -8.03 -30.75
C SER A 31 35.84 -7.88 -30.01
N LEU A 32 36.03 -8.66 -28.95
CA LEU A 32 37.24 -8.74 -28.11
C LEU A 32 38.54 -8.98 -28.91
N ASP A 33 38.46 -9.37 -30.18
CA ASP A 33 39.63 -9.51 -31.08
C ASP A 33 40.31 -8.16 -31.41
N ALA A 34 39.70 -7.02 -31.09
CA ALA A 34 40.25 -5.67 -31.30
C ALA A 34 40.93 -5.07 -30.05
N VAL A 35 41.54 -5.92 -29.22
CA VAL A 35 42.31 -5.49 -28.04
C VAL A 35 43.69 -5.00 -28.50
N LYS A 36 44.10 -3.80 -28.06
CA LYS A 36 45.45 -3.27 -28.33
C LYS A 36 46.47 -4.17 -27.60
N GLU A 37 47.68 -4.34 -28.15
CA GLU A 37 48.72 -5.26 -27.65
C GLU A 37 49.05 -5.11 -26.14
N ASP A 38 48.74 -3.96 -25.53
CA ASP A 38 48.99 -3.63 -24.12
C ASP A 38 47.90 -4.09 -23.12
N GLU A 39 46.82 -4.73 -23.57
CA GLU A 39 45.68 -5.14 -22.72
C GLU A 39 45.55 -6.68 -22.60
N LYS A 40 45.34 -7.16 -21.37
CA LYS A 40 45.12 -8.59 -21.07
C LYS A 40 43.75 -9.05 -21.56
N TRP A 41 43.67 -9.50 -22.80
CA TRP A 41 42.41 -9.92 -23.45
C TRP A 41 41.65 -11.03 -22.69
N TRP A 42 42.33 -11.85 -21.88
CA TRP A 42 41.71 -12.89 -21.05
C TRP A 42 40.99 -12.36 -19.78
N GLU A 43 41.21 -11.09 -19.40
CA GLU A 43 40.46 -10.42 -18.31
C GLU A 43 39.26 -9.63 -18.85
N ALA A 44 39.09 -9.58 -20.18
CA ALA A 44 38.07 -8.77 -20.83
C ALA A 44 36.74 -9.53 -20.97
N VAL A 45 35.66 -8.84 -20.61
CA VAL A 45 34.27 -9.29 -20.65
C VAL A 45 33.59 -8.65 -21.85
N GLU A 46 32.84 -9.44 -22.63
CA GLU A 46 32.02 -8.92 -23.72
C GLU A 46 30.93 -7.97 -23.22
N LEU A 47 30.48 -7.10 -24.12
CA LEU A 47 29.55 -6.04 -23.77
C LEU A 47 28.13 -6.60 -23.55
N GLN A 48 27.64 -6.49 -22.32
CA GLN A 48 26.29 -6.88 -21.91
C GLN A 48 25.34 -5.68 -21.77
N LYS A 49 25.87 -4.49 -21.54
CA LYS A 49 25.07 -3.28 -21.35
C LYS A 49 25.64 -2.10 -22.14
N LEU A 50 24.85 -1.53 -23.03
CA LEU A 50 25.21 -0.38 -23.85
C LEU A 50 24.23 0.77 -23.61
N ILE A 51 24.76 1.89 -23.12
CA ILE A 51 23.99 3.13 -22.88
C ILE A 51 24.55 4.23 -23.79
N LEU A 52 23.74 4.66 -24.73
CA LEU A 52 23.98 5.71 -25.73
C LEU A 52 23.01 6.89 -25.57
N ALA A 53 22.34 7.00 -24.43
CA ALA A 53 21.30 8.00 -24.18
C ALA A 53 21.80 9.46 -24.29
N HIS A 54 20.93 10.39 -24.66
CA HIS A 54 21.25 11.83 -24.76
C HIS A 54 22.45 12.11 -25.68
N ASN A 55 22.35 11.67 -26.93
CA ASN A 55 23.31 11.99 -27.98
C ASN A 55 22.57 12.57 -29.20
N ASN A 56 23.27 12.72 -30.32
CA ASN A 56 22.72 13.20 -31.59
C ASN A 56 22.75 12.10 -32.66
N LEU A 57 22.56 10.83 -32.26
CA LEU A 57 22.66 9.70 -33.19
C LEU A 57 21.53 9.76 -34.22
N GLU A 58 21.88 9.78 -35.50
CA GLU A 58 20.91 9.82 -36.60
C GLU A 58 20.61 8.43 -37.16
N VAL A 59 21.61 7.53 -37.14
CA VAL A 59 21.52 6.16 -37.66
C VAL A 59 22.20 5.20 -36.69
N LEU A 60 21.64 3.99 -36.59
CA LEU A 60 22.26 2.83 -35.96
C LEU A 60 22.59 1.81 -37.05
N THR A 61 23.83 1.30 -37.07
CA THR A 61 24.30 0.39 -38.13
C THR A 61 23.94 -1.07 -37.81
N ASP A 62 23.96 -1.92 -38.83
CA ASP A 62 23.73 -3.37 -38.68
C ASP A 62 24.87 -4.07 -37.91
N ASP A 63 25.98 -3.40 -37.65
CA ASP A 63 27.09 -3.92 -36.84
C ASP A 63 26.69 -4.19 -35.38
N LEU A 64 25.51 -3.72 -34.96
CA LEU A 64 24.90 -4.08 -33.69
C LEU A 64 24.83 -5.61 -33.49
N LYS A 65 24.69 -6.40 -34.56
CA LYS A 65 24.68 -7.86 -34.52
C LYS A 65 25.92 -8.48 -33.89
N ASN A 66 27.06 -7.78 -33.91
CA ASN A 66 28.30 -8.26 -33.31
C ASN A 66 28.23 -8.30 -31.77
N LEU A 67 27.28 -7.60 -31.16
CA LEU A 67 27.09 -7.53 -29.71
C LEU A 67 26.15 -8.65 -29.20
N SER A 68 26.45 -9.90 -29.53
CA SER A 68 25.56 -11.05 -29.29
C SER A 68 25.17 -11.27 -27.81
N LEU A 69 26.02 -10.85 -26.87
CA LEU A 69 25.78 -10.96 -25.42
C LEU A 69 25.07 -9.76 -24.80
N LEU A 70 24.60 -8.80 -25.63
CA LEU A 70 23.94 -7.60 -25.14
C LEU A 70 22.58 -7.93 -24.51
N THR A 71 22.43 -7.53 -23.24
CA THR A 71 21.21 -7.72 -22.44
C THR A 71 20.42 -6.43 -22.28
N VAL A 72 21.10 -5.28 -22.31
CA VAL A 72 20.47 -3.97 -22.12
C VAL A 72 21.02 -3.00 -23.16
N LEU A 73 20.11 -2.43 -23.94
CA LEU A 73 20.40 -1.39 -24.92
C LEU A 73 19.54 -0.17 -24.62
N ASN A 74 20.18 0.95 -24.31
CA ASN A 74 19.51 2.23 -24.13
C ASN A 74 20.07 3.23 -25.14
N ILE A 75 19.23 3.68 -26.06
CA ILE A 75 19.53 4.68 -27.10
C ILE A 75 18.50 5.82 -27.03
N SER A 76 17.97 6.11 -25.85
CA SER A 76 16.96 7.16 -25.70
C SER A 76 17.51 8.56 -25.91
N HIS A 77 16.64 9.53 -26.20
CA HIS A 77 17.04 10.92 -26.45
C HIS A 77 18.12 11.05 -27.52
N ASN A 78 17.80 10.57 -28.74
CA ASN A 78 18.62 10.67 -29.93
C ASN A 78 17.76 11.19 -31.11
N LYS A 79 18.27 11.09 -32.34
CA LYS A 79 17.59 11.55 -33.56
C LYS A 79 17.36 10.41 -34.56
N LEU A 80 17.24 9.18 -34.07
CA LEU A 80 17.08 8.00 -34.92
C LEU A 80 15.77 8.06 -35.69
N SER A 81 15.81 7.84 -37.00
CA SER A 81 14.62 7.73 -37.86
C SER A 81 14.10 6.29 -38.01
N CYS A 82 14.99 5.31 -37.85
CA CYS A 82 14.66 3.88 -37.95
C CYS A 82 15.57 3.06 -37.04
N LEU A 83 15.15 1.82 -36.78
CA LEU A 83 15.98 0.81 -36.13
C LEU A 83 16.43 -0.24 -37.16
N PRO A 84 17.68 -0.71 -37.10
CA PRO A 84 18.19 -1.75 -37.99
C PRO A 84 17.56 -3.12 -37.68
N ALA A 85 17.44 -3.97 -38.70
CA ALA A 85 16.96 -5.34 -38.56
C ALA A 85 17.85 -6.18 -37.63
N ALA A 86 19.13 -5.82 -37.51
CA ALA A 86 20.11 -6.43 -36.61
C ALA A 86 19.68 -6.48 -35.13
N ILE A 87 18.69 -5.67 -34.70
CA ILE A 87 18.12 -5.76 -33.34
C ILE A 87 17.54 -7.15 -33.05
N GLY A 88 17.04 -7.86 -34.07
CA GLY A 88 16.51 -9.21 -33.94
C GLY A 88 17.58 -10.27 -33.70
N GLU A 89 18.84 -9.99 -34.01
CA GLU A 89 19.97 -10.91 -33.80
C GLU A 89 20.48 -10.89 -32.35
N LEU A 90 20.03 -9.93 -31.54
CA LEU A 90 20.36 -9.82 -30.12
C LEU A 90 19.51 -10.76 -29.26
N ALA A 91 19.78 -12.06 -29.35
CA ALA A 91 18.98 -13.11 -28.71
C ALA A 91 18.88 -12.99 -27.17
N LEU A 92 19.86 -12.35 -26.51
CA LEU A 92 19.90 -12.17 -25.05
C LEU A 92 19.38 -10.80 -24.59
N LEU A 93 18.88 -9.96 -25.51
CA LEU A 93 18.40 -8.62 -25.17
C LEU A 93 17.15 -8.70 -24.30
N LYS A 94 17.26 -8.21 -23.05
CA LYS A 94 16.18 -8.18 -22.06
C LYS A 94 15.49 -6.82 -22.00
N SER A 95 16.23 -5.73 -22.22
CA SER A 95 15.70 -4.37 -22.11
C SER A 95 16.16 -3.52 -23.29
N LEU A 96 15.20 -2.97 -24.01
CA LEU A 96 15.42 -2.04 -25.12
C LEU A 96 14.72 -0.72 -24.82
N ASP A 97 15.48 0.37 -24.77
CA ASP A 97 14.96 1.73 -24.66
C ASP A 97 15.40 2.55 -25.87
N VAL A 98 14.44 2.93 -26.70
CA VAL A 98 14.57 3.76 -27.90
C VAL A 98 13.68 5.00 -27.81
N SER A 99 13.29 5.38 -26.60
CA SER A 99 12.39 6.51 -26.36
C SER A 99 13.00 7.85 -26.76
N PHE A 100 12.16 8.86 -27.02
CA PHE A 100 12.59 10.21 -27.44
C PHE A 100 13.53 10.17 -28.66
N ASN A 101 13.03 9.60 -29.75
CA ASN A 101 13.69 9.58 -31.06
C ASN A 101 12.69 10.05 -32.13
N SER A 102 12.98 9.82 -33.41
CA SER A 102 12.09 10.12 -34.55
C SER A 102 11.74 8.85 -35.33
N ILE A 103 11.65 7.72 -34.63
CA ILE A 103 11.47 6.39 -35.26
C ILE A 103 10.07 6.28 -35.84
N THR A 104 9.98 5.94 -37.14
CA THR A 104 8.70 5.79 -37.84
C THR A 104 8.11 4.38 -37.76
N SER A 105 8.97 3.37 -37.61
CA SER A 105 8.59 1.96 -37.53
C SER A 105 9.64 1.15 -36.77
N ILE A 106 9.21 0.16 -35.99
CA ILE A 106 10.09 -0.86 -35.40
C ILE A 106 10.15 -2.04 -36.38
N PRO A 107 11.34 -2.59 -36.68
CA PRO A 107 11.51 -3.73 -37.58
C PRO A 107 10.79 -4.99 -37.06
N GLU A 108 10.27 -5.81 -37.97
CA GLU A 108 9.58 -7.07 -37.66
C GLU A 108 10.54 -8.13 -37.07
N GLU A 109 11.84 -7.96 -37.30
CA GLU A 109 12.90 -8.80 -36.74
C GLU A 109 12.99 -8.70 -35.21
N ILE A 110 12.40 -7.66 -34.57
CA ILE A 110 12.36 -7.55 -33.11
C ILE A 110 11.75 -8.79 -32.43
N GLY A 111 10.85 -9.50 -33.12
CA GLY A 111 10.28 -10.75 -32.59
C GLY A 111 11.27 -11.90 -32.45
N SER A 112 12.47 -11.80 -33.04
CA SER A 112 13.56 -12.75 -32.85
C SER A 112 14.32 -12.52 -31.53
N ALA A 113 14.19 -11.34 -30.91
CA ALA A 113 14.71 -11.06 -29.58
C ALA A 113 13.80 -11.68 -28.50
N VAL A 114 13.80 -13.02 -28.43
CA VAL A 114 12.87 -13.81 -27.60
C VAL A 114 13.02 -13.56 -26.10
N ALA A 115 14.19 -13.11 -25.64
CA ALA A 115 14.48 -12.78 -24.25
C ALA A 115 14.00 -11.38 -23.82
N LEU A 116 13.36 -10.62 -24.72
CA LEU A 116 12.95 -9.24 -24.45
C LEU A 116 11.85 -9.19 -23.39
N VAL A 117 12.16 -8.52 -22.28
CA VAL A 117 11.29 -8.34 -21.12
C VAL A 117 10.70 -6.93 -21.07
N LYS A 118 11.46 -5.94 -21.53
CA LYS A 118 11.08 -4.52 -21.47
C LYS A 118 11.37 -3.83 -22.81
N LEU A 119 10.36 -3.13 -23.32
CA LEU A 119 10.46 -2.29 -24.51
C LEU A 119 9.93 -0.88 -24.19
N ASP A 120 10.77 0.12 -24.32
CA ASP A 120 10.37 1.52 -24.30
C ASP A 120 10.63 2.15 -25.67
N CYS A 121 9.55 2.47 -26.39
CA CYS A 121 9.56 3.18 -27.66
C CYS A 121 8.74 4.48 -27.61
N SER A 122 8.58 5.05 -26.42
CA SER A 122 7.78 6.25 -26.18
C SER A 122 8.37 7.49 -26.87
N ASN A 123 7.53 8.49 -27.19
CA ASN A 123 7.93 9.74 -27.84
C ASN A 123 8.69 9.49 -29.15
N ASN A 124 8.01 8.83 -30.09
CA ASN A 124 8.48 8.54 -31.45
C ASN A 124 7.34 8.86 -32.45
N LEU A 125 7.50 8.44 -33.71
CA LEU A 125 6.53 8.67 -34.79
C LEU A 125 5.90 7.35 -35.29
N LEU A 126 5.80 6.34 -34.41
CA LEU A 126 5.32 5.00 -34.77
C LEU A 126 3.85 5.03 -35.17
N LYS A 127 3.52 4.42 -36.32
CA LYS A 127 2.13 4.25 -36.78
C LYS A 127 1.48 2.95 -36.31
N GLU A 128 2.31 1.95 -36.04
CA GLU A 128 1.89 0.63 -35.58
C GLU A 128 3.03 -0.04 -34.81
N LEU A 129 2.68 -1.05 -34.02
CA LEU A 129 3.64 -1.97 -33.42
C LEU A 129 3.77 -3.21 -34.32
N PRO A 130 4.98 -3.78 -34.48
CA PRO A 130 5.19 -4.93 -35.35
C PRO A 130 4.45 -6.17 -34.85
N CYS A 131 3.90 -6.95 -35.76
CA CYS A 131 3.11 -8.13 -35.41
C CYS A 131 3.96 -9.23 -34.76
N ASN A 132 5.24 -9.32 -35.14
CA ASN A 132 6.18 -10.27 -34.56
C ASN A 132 6.56 -9.97 -33.11
N LEU A 133 6.21 -8.80 -32.56
CA LEU A 133 6.42 -8.51 -31.13
C LEU A 133 5.70 -9.53 -30.23
N GLY A 134 4.62 -10.14 -30.72
CA GLY A 134 3.93 -11.25 -30.05
C GLY A 134 4.77 -12.52 -29.87
N LYS A 135 5.92 -12.66 -30.55
CA LYS A 135 6.87 -13.79 -30.36
C LYS A 135 7.75 -13.62 -29.11
N CYS A 136 7.83 -12.41 -28.55
CA CYS A 136 8.53 -12.14 -27.30
C CYS A 136 7.65 -12.56 -26.12
N PHE A 137 7.66 -13.86 -25.79
CA PHE A 137 6.80 -14.43 -24.74
C PHE A 137 7.12 -13.93 -23.32
N ASP A 138 8.34 -13.46 -23.09
CA ASP A 138 8.81 -12.93 -21.79
C ASP A 138 8.54 -11.42 -21.61
N LEU A 139 7.92 -10.78 -22.60
CA LEU A 139 7.63 -9.35 -22.58
C LEU A 139 6.64 -9.01 -21.46
N SER A 140 7.06 -8.14 -20.57
CA SER A 140 6.33 -7.76 -19.35
C SER A 140 6.05 -6.27 -19.24
N GLU A 141 6.83 -5.43 -19.92
CA GLU A 141 6.67 -3.99 -19.89
C GLU A 141 6.80 -3.43 -21.31
N ILE A 142 5.73 -2.82 -21.81
CA ILE A 142 5.74 -2.05 -23.06
C ILE A 142 5.34 -0.62 -22.72
N LYS A 143 6.20 0.32 -23.11
CA LYS A 143 5.89 1.75 -23.13
C LYS A 143 6.01 2.25 -24.56
N ALA A 144 4.88 2.69 -25.11
CA ALA A 144 4.76 3.21 -26.46
C ALA A 144 3.98 4.53 -26.46
N SER A 145 4.10 5.31 -25.38
CA SER A 145 3.35 6.56 -25.22
C SER A 145 3.83 7.64 -26.20
N ASN A 146 2.97 8.61 -26.51
CA ASN A 146 3.21 9.72 -27.43
C ASN A 146 3.77 9.26 -28.79
N ASN A 147 2.97 8.46 -29.50
CA ASN A 147 3.25 8.01 -30.86
C ASN A 147 2.04 8.30 -31.78
N HIS A 148 1.97 7.67 -32.95
CA HIS A 148 0.86 7.77 -33.89
C HIS A 148 0.17 6.43 -34.11
N ILE A 149 0.17 5.55 -33.10
CA ILE A 149 -0.33 4.18 -33.21
C ILE A 149 -1.84 4.21 -33.39
N GLU A 150 -2.33 3.67 -34.51
CA GLU A 150 -3.75 3.61 -34.83
C GLU A 150 -4.41 2.31 -34.35
N LYS A 151 -3.67 1.21 -34.39
CA LYS A 151 -4.14 -0.13 -33.99
C LYS A 151 -3.04 -0.91 -33.31
N LEU A 152 -3.43 -1.81 -32.40
CA LEU A 152 -2.54 -2.79 -31.78
C LEU A 152 -2.65 -4.13 -32.52
N PRO A 153 -1.54 -4.84 -32.78
CA PRO A 153 -1.57 -6.15 -33.44
C PRO A 153 -2.11 -7.23 -32.51
N ASP A 154 -3.00 -8.08 -33.02
CA ASP A 154 -3.66 -9.15 -32.24
C ASP A 154 -2.67 -10.14 -31.61
N GLN A 155 -1.51 -10.32 -32.25
CA GLN A 155 -0.43 -11.21 -31.79
C GLN A 155 0.15 -10.79 -30.44
N LEU A 156 -0.01 -9.53 -29.99
CA LEU A 156 0.40 -9.12 -28.64
C LEU A 156 -0.38 -9.84 -27.52
N ALA A 157 -1.50 -10.48 -27.85
CA ALA A 157 -2.18 -11.39 -26.93
C ALA A 157 -1.28 -12.57 -26.50
N CYS A 158 -0.26 -12.93 -27.26
CA CYS A 158 0.68 -14.00 -26.89
C CYS A 158 1.61 -13.62 -25.73
N CYS A 159 1.80 -12.33 -25.44
CA CYS A 159 2.63 -11.84 -24.34
C CYS A 159 1.88 -11.90 -23.00
N SER A 160 1.63 -13.11 -22.49
CA SER A 160 0.80 -13.35 -21.29
C SER A 160 1.44 -12.86 -19.97
N LYS A 161 2.75 -12.55 -19.98
CA LYS A 161 3.49 -12.03 -18.81
C LYS A 161 3.45 -10.50 -18.69
N MET A 162 2.57 -9.82 -19.43
CA MET A 162 2.42 -8.37 -19.37
C MET A 162 2.07 -7.89 -17.96
N ILE A 163 2.87 -6.99 -17.42
CA ILE A 163 2.72 -6.35 -16.10
C ILE A 163 2.35 -4.87 -16.28
N LYS A 164 2.98 -4.19 -17.24
CA LYS A 164 2.76 -2.77 -17.49
C LYS A 164 2.63 -2.50 -18.98
N PHE A 165 1.54 -1.88 -19.37
CA PHE A 165 1.27 -1.50 -20.75
C PHE A 165 0.88 -0.02 -20.80
N ASP A 166 1.72 0.78 -21.45
CA ASP A 166 1.51 2.22 -21.61
C ASP A 166 1.48 2.58 -23.09
N VAL A 167 0.32 3.05 -23.55
CA VAL A 167 0.05 3.53 -24.90
C VAL A 167 -0.61 4.91 -24.88
N GLU A 168 -0.33 5.72 -23.84
CA GLU A 168 -0.83 7.09 -23.75
C GLU A 168 -0.53 7.89 -25.02
N GLY A 169 -1.42 8.79 -25.45
CA GLY A 169 -1.06 9.80 -26.45
C GLY A 169 -0.89 9.21 -27.85
N ASN A 170 -1.77 8.28 -28.22
CA ASN A 170 -1.82 7.63 -29.53
C ASN A 170 -3.16 7.90 -30.22
N LYS A 171 -3.44 7.19 -31.31
CA LYS A 171 -4.68 7.33 -32.11
C LYS A 171 -5.56 6.07 -32.03
N LEU A 172 -5.42 5.28 -30.96
CA LEU A 172 -6.15 4.03 -30.80
C LEU A 172 -7.66 4.29 -30.72
N THR A 173 -8.43 3.56 -31.52
CA THR A 173 -9.90 3.64 -31.51
C THR A 173 -10.55 2.52 -30.68
N VAL A 174 -9.89 1.38 -30.55
CA VAL A 174 -10.38 0.20 -29.82
C VAL A 174 -9.20 -0.50 -29.14
N LEU A 175 -9.43 -1.01 -27.94
CA LEU A 175 -8.55 -2.00 -27.30
C LEU A 175 -9.06 -3.42 -27.58
N PRO A 176 -8.25 -4.31 -28.19
CA PRO A 176 -8.68 -5.67 -28.52
C PRO A 176 -9.01 -6.50 -27.26
N GLY A 177 -10.22 -7.03 -27.16
CA GLY A 177 -10.67 -7.78 -25.98
C GLY A 177 -9.91 -9.09 -25.74
N ASN A 178 -9.52 -9.79 -26.82
CA ASN A 178 -8.63 -10.96 -26.80
C ASN A 178 -7.28 -10.67 -26.12
N MET A 179 -6.71 -9.50 -26.40
CA MET A 179 -5.44 -9.06 -25.84
C MET A 179 -5.56 -8.79 -24.34
N VAL A 180 -6.57 -8.01 -23.95
CA VAL A 180 -6.87 -7.71 -22.54
C VAL A 180 -7.17 -8.97 -21.74
N MET A 181 -7.87 -9.94 -22.34
CA MET A 181 -8.18 -11.23 -21.71
C MET A 181 -6.93 -12.06 -21.38
N SER A 182 -5.87 -11.95 -22.19
CA SER A 182 -4.65 -12.74 -22.03
C SER A 182 -3.72 -12.19 -20.93
N TRP A 183 -3.71 -10.87 -20.72
CA TRP A 183 -2.79 -10.17 -19.83
C TRP A 183 -3.19 -10.25 -18.34
N THR A 184 -3.50 -11.43 -17.84
CA THR A 184 -3.97 -11.66 -16.46
C THR A 184 -3.00 -11.17 -15.36
N MET A 185 -1.73 -10.93 -15.70
CA MET A 185 -0.70 -10.41 -14.80
C MET A 185 -0.59 -8.88 -14.76
N LEU A 186 -1.42 -8.16 -15.54
CA LEU A 186 -1.33 -6.72 -15.72
C LEU A 186 -1.64 -5.97 -14.41
N ILE A 187 -0.73 -5.07 -14.03
CA ILE A 187 -0.80 -4.22 -12.84
C ILE A 187 -1.15 -2.78 -13.24
N GLU A 188 -0.63 -2.31 -14.37
CA GLU A 188 -0.82 -0.94 -14.84
C GLU A 188 -1.16 -0.93 -16.33
N LEU A 189 -2.32 -0.33 -16.65
CA LEU A 189 -2.76 -0.06 -18.01
C LEU A 189 -2.98 1.44 -18.18
N ASN A 190 -2.12 2.08 -18.97
CA ASN A 190 -2.29 3.47 -19.38
C ASN A 190 -2.65 3.53 -20.87
N ALA A 191 -3.88 3.92 -21.16
CA ALA A 191 -4.39 4.16 -22.51
C ALA A 191 -5.03 5.55 -22.63
N ALA A 192 -4.55 6.50 -21.82
CA ALA A 192 -4.98 7.87 -21.85
C ALA A 192 -4.69 8.55 -23.21
N ARG A 193 -5.34 9.69 -23.49
CA ARG A 193 -5.09 10.51 -24.69
C ARG A 193 -5.14 9.71 -25.98
N ASN A 194 -6.19 8.93 -26.13
CA ASN A 194 -6.47 8.15 -27.33
C ASN A 194 -7.86 8.50 -27.87
N MET A 195 -8.35 7.72 -28.84
CA MET A 195 -9.66 7.89 -29.47
C MET A 195 -10.60 6.74 -29.14
N LEU A 196 -10.40 6.09 -27.98
CA LEU A 196 -11.14 4.90 -27.57
C LEU A 196 -12.62 5.21 -27.36
N THR A 197 -13.51 4.40 -27.92
CA THR A 197 -14.97 4.59 -27.81
C THR A 197 -15.62 3.78 -26.69
N SER A 198 -14.97 2.69 -26.27
CA SER A 198 -15.45 1.77 -25.25
C SER A 198 -14.29 1.07 -24.54
N ILE A 199 -14.57 0.57 -23.34
CA ILE A 199 -13.70 -0.37 -22.61
C ILE A 199 -14.19 -1.78 -22.93
N PRO A 200 -13.32 -2.75 -23.26
CA PRO A 200 -13.74 -4.11 -23.55
C PRO A 200 -14.27 -4.81 -22.29
N ASP A 201 -15.33 -5.61 -22.42
CA ASP A 201 -15.92 -6.36 -21.31
C ASP A 201 -14.91 -7.33 -20.65
N SER A 202 -13.89 -7.76 -21.39
CA SER A 202 -12.81 -8.62 -20.90
C SER A 202 -11.92 -7.96 -19.83
N ILE A 203 -12.04 -6.64 -19.60
CA ILE A 203 -11.25 -5.93 -18.58
C ILE A 203 -11.41 -6.53 -17.17
N GLY A 204 -12.58 -7.10 -16.88
CA GLY A 204 -12.90 -7.72 -15.58
C GLY A 204 -12.03 -8.93 -15.23
N VAL A 205 -11.32 -9.53 -16.19
CA VAL A 205 -10.40 -10.65 -15.97
C VAL A 205 -9.10 -10.20 -15.27
N LEU A 206 -8.78 -8.91 -15.34
CA LEU A 206 -7.54 -8.32 -14.81
C LEU A 206 -7.61 -8.13 -13.28
N SER A 207 -7.57 -9.23 -12.54
CA SER A 207 -7.68 -9.22 -11.07
C SER A 207 -6.52 -8.53 -10.35
N LYS A 208 -5.33 -8.47 -10.96
CA LYS A 208 -4.11 -7.83 -10.42
C LYS A 208 -3.95 -6.36 -10.77
N LEU A 209 -4.86 -5.80 -11.57
CA LEU A 209 -4.78 -4.42 -12.03
C LEU A 209 -4.92 -3.46 -10.86
N ILE A 210 -3.94 -2.58 -10.65
CA ILE A 210 -3.91 -1.57 -9.59
C ILE A 210 -4.27 -0.20 -10.15
N ARG A 211 -3.77 0.11 -11.34
CA ARG A 211 -3.94 1.42 -11.99
C ARG A 211 -4.49 1.25 -13.40
N LEU A 212 -5.62 1.91 -13.65
CA LEU A 212 -6.28 1.96 -14.95
C LEU A 212 -6.48 3.41 -15.36
N ASP A 213 -5.84 3.82 -16.45
CA ASP A 213 -5.92 5.19 -16.97
C ASP A 213 -6.47 5.20 -18.39
N PHE A 214 -7.63 5.84 -18.53
CA PHE A 214 -8.35 6.07 -19.78
C PHE A 214 -8.69 7.56 -19.95
N HIS A 215 -7.98 8.47 -19.27
CA HIS A 215 -8.27 9.89 -19.35
C HIS A 215 -8.16 10.41 -20.81
N GLN A 216 -8.91 11.45 -21.17
CA GLN A 216 -8.88 12.05 -22.52
C GLN A 216 -9.13 11.02 -23.65
N ASN A 217 -10.29 10.38 -23.63
CA ASN A 217 -10.76 9.46 -24.67
C ASN A 217 -12.20 9.83 -25.12
N LYS A 218 -12.83 8.96 -25.92
CA LYS A 218 -14.22 9.11 -26.38
C LYS A 218 -15.14 8.03 -25.76
N ILE A 219 -14.82 7.55 -24.57
CA ILE A 219 -15.53 6.44 -23.95
C ILE A 219 -16.91 6.92 -23.49
N SER A 220 -17.94 6.14 -23.84
CA SER A 220 -19.35 6.46 -23.56
C SER A 220 -19.94 5.69 -22.38
N SER A 221 -19.40 4.51 -22.06
CA SER A 221 -19.87 3.67 -20.95
C SER A 221 -18.73 2.89 -20.29
N ILE A 222 -18.89 2.63 -19.00
CA ILE A 222 -18.05 1.69 -18.23
C ILE A 222 -18.79 0.33 -18.19
N PRO A 223 -18.15 -0.79 -18.56
CA PRO A 223 -18.78 -2.11 -18.52
C PRO A 223 -18.95 -2.60 -17.08
N SER A 224 -20.04 -3.33 -16.80
CA SER A 224 -20.30 -3.89 -15.47
C SER A 224 -19.25 -4.92 -15.04
N SER A 225 -18.59 -5.56 -16.01
CA SER A 225 -17.50 -6.51 -15.77
C SER A 225 -16.29 -5.91 -15.04
N LEU A 226 -16.13 -4.58 -15.02
CA LEU A 226 -15.03 -3.91 -14.32
C LEU A 226 -15.01 -4.26 -12.82
N MET A 227 -16.13 -4.68 -12.24
CA MET A 227 -16.20 -5.18 -10.86
C MET A 227 -15.24 -6.34 -10.56
N GLY A 228 -14.79 -7.09 -11.58
CA GLY A 228 -13.83 -8.19 -11.43
C GLY A 228 -12.39 -7.74 -11.14
N CYS A 229 -12.06 -6.45 -11.28
CA CYS A 229 -10.73 -5.92 -10.98
C CYS A 229 -10.52 -5.71 -9.47
N CYS A 230 -10.41 -6.79 -8.71
CA CYS A 230 -10.36 -6.78 -7.23
C CYS A 230 -9.22 -5.93 -6.63
N SER A 231 -8.10 -5.75 -7.34
CA SER A 231 -6.96 -4.94 -6.87
C SER A 231 -6.98 -3.47 -7.32
N LEU A 232 -8.00 -3.04 -8.08
CA LEU A 232 -8.02 -1.71 -8.68
C LEU A 232 -8.11 -0.64 -7.60
N THR A 233 -7.11 0.24 -7.58
CA THR A 233 -6.96 1.30 -6.57
C THR A 233 -7.10 2.68 -7.19
N GLU A 234 -6.60 2.86 -8.42
CA GLU A 234 -6.62 4.11 -9.16
C GLU A 234 -7.35 3.91 -10.48
N PHE A 235 -8.45 4.65 -10.68
CA PHE A 235 -9.20 4.64 -11.93
C PHE A 235 -9.41 6.05 -12.46
N PHE A 236 -8.79 6.36 -13.59
CA PHE A 236 -8.85 7.66 -14.24
C PHE A 236 -9.67 7.59 -15.52
N MET A 237 -10.79 8.31 -15.55
CA MET A 237 -11.74 8.40 -16.66
C MET A 237 -12.06 9.86 -17.04
N GLY A 238 -11.24 10.81 -16.57
CA GLY A 238 -11.44 12.23 -16.82
C GLY A 238 -11.44 12.57 -18.32
N THR A 239 -12.20 13.58 -18.73
CA THR A 239 -12.32 14.03 -20.14
C THR A 239 -12.76 12.89 -21.08
N ASN A 240 -13.95 12.36 -20.85
CA ASN A 240 -14.59 11.34 -21.69
C ASN A 240 -16.04 11.77 -22.04
N SER A 241 -16.82 10.88 -22.62
CA SER A 241 -18.22 11.11 -22.99
C SER A 241 -19.19 10.26 -22.15
N LEU A 242 -18.84 9.97 -20.90
CA LEU A 242 -19.67 9.12 -20.02
C LEU A 242 -20.99 9.82 -19.66
N SER A 243 -22.12 9.14 -19.89
CA SER A 243 -23.45 9.63 -19.50
C SER A 243 -23.90 9.15 -18.11
N SER A 244 -23.42 7.98 -17.70
CA SER A 244 -23.76 7.34 -16.43
C SER A 244 -22.61 6.45 -15.96
N VAL A 245 -22.58 6.16 -14.67
CA VAL A 245 -21.68 5.18 -14.04
C VAL A 245 -22.52 3.95 -13.66
N PRO A 246 -22.08 2.70 -13.94
CA PRO A 246 -22.79 1.50 -13.52
C PRO A 246 -22.80 1.37 -11.99
N GLY A 247 -23.90 0.88 -11.41
CA GLY A 247 -24.02 0.71 -9.96
C GLY A 247 -23.06 -0.37 -9.40
N GLU A 248 -22.73 -1.35 -10.24
CA GLU A 248 -21.82 -2.47 -9.96
C GLU A 248 -20.38 -2.01 -9.63
N ILE A 249 -19.99 -0.79 -10.02
CA ILE A 249 -18.72 -0.21 -9.60
C ILE A 249 -18.59 -0.16 -8.07
N GLY A 250 -19.72 -0.09 -7.36
CA GLY A 250 -19.82 -0.08 -5.91
C GLY A 250 -19.19 -1.29 -5.21
N GLU A 251 -19.02 -2.39 -5.93
CA GLU A 251 -18.51 -3.66 -5.40
C GLU A 251 -16.97 -3.77 -5.51
N LEU A 252 -16.27 -2.76 -6.03
CA LEU A 252 -14.80 -2.74 -6.06
C LEU A 252 -14.23 -2.57 -4.63
N PRO A 253 -13.47 -3.55 -4.11
CA PRO A 253 -13.10 -3.55 -2.69
C PRO A 253 -11.98 -2.57 -2.34
N SER A 254 -11.12 -2.22 -3.32
CA SER A 254 -9.85 -1.51 -3.09
C SER A 254 -9.78 -0.12 -3.73
N LEU A 255 -10.83 0.32 -4.44
CA LEU A 255 -10.78 1.58 -5.19
C LEU A 255 -10.67 2.77 -4.22
N SER A 256 -9.65 3.60 -4.43
CA SER A 256 -9.31 4.73 -3.57
C SER A 256 -9.37 6.06 -4.31
N ILE A 257 -8.92 6.09 -5.57
CA ILE A 257 -8.95 7.28 -6.42
C ILE A 257 -9.86 6.99 -7.60
N PHE A 258 -10.93 7.77 -7.72
CA PHE A 258 -11.82 7.71 -8.87
C PHE A 258 -11.98 9.10 -9.48
N ASP A 259 -11.44 9.26 -10.68
CA ASP A 259 -11.49 10.50 -11.43
C ASP A 259 -12.47 10.39 -12.61
N LEU A 260 -13.54 11.17 -12.55
CA LEU A 260 -14.60 11.27 -13.54
C LEU A 260 -14.75 12.71 -14.07
N HIS A 261 -13.74 13.57 -13.90
CA HIS A 261 -13.88 14.98 -14.29
C HIS A 261 -14.22 15.14 -15.77
N SER A 262 -14.91 16.22 -16.16
CA SER A 262 -15.14 16.57 -17.58
C SER A 262 -15.81 15.45 -18.37
N ASN A 263 -16.95 14.96 -17.87
CA ASN A 263 -17.82 13.97 -18.50
C ASN A 263 -19.24 14.54 -18.65
N GLN A 264 -20.21 13.70 -19.04
CA GLN A 264 -21.61 14.09 -19.25
C GLN A 264 -22.54 13.46 -18.19
N LEU A 265 -22.02 13.19 -16.98
CA LEU A 265 -22.77 12.50 -15.93
C LEU A 265 -23.93 13.37 -15.44
N LYS A 266 -25.15 12.81 -15.48
CA LYS A 266 -26.37 13.47 -14.95
C LYS A 266 -26.60 13.20 -13.47
N GLU A 267 -26.20 12.02 -13.03
CA GLU A 267 -26.29 11.56 -11.65
C GLU A 267 -25.10 10.64 -11.32
N PHE A 268 -24.86 10.48 -10.02
CA PHE A 268 -23.94 9.47 -9.49
C PHE A 268 -24.78 8.40 -8.78
N PRO A 269 -24.62 7.10 -9.09
CA PRO A 269 -25.48 6.06 -8.56
C PRO A 269 -25.27 5.86 -7.05
N ALA A 270 -26.36 5.57 -6.32
CA ALA A 270 -26.31 5.35 -4.88
C ALA A 270 -25.49 4.09 -4.52
N GLU A 271 -25.50 3.08 -5.39
CA GLU A 271 -24.77 1.84 -5.25
C GLU A 271 -23.25 2.06 -5.27
N ALA A 272 -22.75 3.02 -6.06
CA ALA A 272 -21.34 3.40 -6.08
C ALA A 272 -20.86 4.05 -4.77
N CYS A 273 -21.78 4.48 -3.90
CA CYS A 273 -21.44 5.05 -2.60
C CYS A 273 -20.96 4.01 -1.57
N LYS A 274 -21.00 2.70 -1.90
CA LYS A 274 -20.37 1.62 -1.12
C LYS A 274 -18.83 1.65 -1.18
N LEU A 275 -18.27 2.35 -2.17
CA LEU A 275 -16.84 2.45 -2.37
C LEU A 275 -16.12 3.16 -1.20
N ARG A 276 -14.90 2.69 -0.89
CA ARG A 276 -14.01 3.27 0.11
C ARG A 276 -13.04 4.31 -0.50
N LEU A 277 -13.57 5.25 -1.27
CA LEU A 277 -12.77 6.27 -1.95
C LEU A 277 -12.10 7.25 -0.96
N SER A 278 -10.89 7.68 -1.30
CA SER A 278 -10.17 8.81 -0.70
C SER A 278 -10.34 10.09 -1.53
N VAL A 279 -10.33 9.94 -2.86
CA VAL A 279 -10.48 11.04 -3.82
C VAL A 279 -11.56 10.67 -4.84
N LEU A 280 -12.55 11.55 -4.98
CA LEU A 280 -13.59 11.47 -6.00
C LEU A 280 -13.65 12.82 -6.75
N ASP A 281 -13.31 12.81 -8.02
CA ASP A 281 -13.44 13.99 -8.88
C ASP A 281 -14.65 13.83 -9.81
N LEU A 282 -15.67 14.66 -9.58
CA LEU A 282 -16.88 14.75 -10.38
C LEU A 282 -17.00 16.12 -11.06
N SER A 283 -15.93 16.91 -11.11
CA SER A 283 -15.95 18.26 -11.67
C SER A 283 -16.30 18.29 -13.16
N ASN A 284 -16.83 19.40 -13.64
CA ASN A 284 -17.22 19.63 -15.03
C ASN A 284 -18.11 18.51 -15.60
N ASN A 285 -19.17 18.16 -14.88
CA ASN A 285 -20.19 17.22 -15.33
C ASN A 285 -21.57 17.93 -15.44
N SER A 286 -22.63 17.17 -15.73
CA SER A 286 -24.00 17.66 -15.82
C SER A 286 -24.83 17.30 -14.58
N LEU A 287 -24.20 17.17 -13.41
CA LEU A 287 -24.86 16.72 -12.18
C LEU A 287 -25.87 17.77 -11.69
N SER A 288 -27.14 17.36 -11.58
CA SER A 288 -28.22 18.20 -11.04
C SER A 288 -28.28 18.19 -9.50
N GLY A 289 -27.79 17.10 -8.91
CA GLY A 289 -27.74 16.86 -7.47
C GLY A 289 -26.80 15.70 -7.16
N LEU A 290 -26.69 15.37 -5.88
CA LEU A 290 -25.88 14.26 -5.38
C LEU A 290 -26.75 13.33 -4.54
N PRO A 291 -26.55 12.00 -4.61
CA PRO A 291 -27.20 11.07 -3.70
C PRO A 291 -26.75 11.34 -2.25
N PRO A 292 -27.69 11.39 -1.28
CA PRO A 292 -27.35 11.57 0.15
C PRO A 292 -26.37 10.49 0.67
N GLU A 293 -26.35 9.31 0.04
CA GLU A 293 -25.50 8.16 0.33
C GLU A 293 -24.01 8.46 0.23
N ILE A 294 -23.58 9.45 -0.57
CA ILE A 294 -22.18 9.93 -0.59
C ILE A 294 -21.74 10.36 0.82
N GLY A 295 -22.67 10.85 1.64
CA GLY A 295 -22.42 11.15 3.05
C GLY A 295 -21.85 9.96 3.82
N LYS A 296 -22.22 8.71 3.50
CA LYS A 296 -21.75 7.48 4.18
C LYS A 296 -20.27 7.17 3.89
N MET A 297 -19.66 7.78 2.87
CA MET A 297 -18.26 7.57 2.50
C MET A 297 -17.32 8.27 3.49
N THR A 298 -17.02 7.61 4.61
CA THR A 298 -16.19 8.18 5.69
C THR A 298 -14.71 8.31 5.34
N THR A 299 -14.24 7.56 4.35
CA THR A 299 -12.85 7.60 3.86
C THR A 299 -12.57 8.77 2.92
N LEU A 300 -13.61 9.43 2.42
CA LEU A 300 -13.49 10.44 1.36
C LEU A 300 -12.90 11.74 1.89
N ARG A 301 -11.67 12.05 1.47
CA ARG A 301 -10.92 13.24 1.86
C ARG A 301 -11.16 14.40 0.90
N LYS A 302 -11.25 14.10 -0.39
CA LYS A 302 -11.36 15.09 -1.46
C LYS A 302 -12.53 14.76 -2.39
N LEU A 303 -13.54 15.64 -2.41
CA LEU A 303 -14.66 15.58 -3.34
C LEU A 303 -14.67 16.87 -4.18
N LEU A 304 -14.47 16.74 -5.49
CA LEU A 304 -14.48 17.87 -6.41
C LEU A 304 -15.78 17.88 -7.22
N LEU A 305 -16.49 19.01 -7.19
CA LEU A 305 -17.82 19.16 -7.82
C LEU A 305 -17.95 20.43 -8.68
N THR A 306 -16.87 21.21 -8.77
CA THR A 306 -16.86 22.47 -9.53
C THR A 306 -17.29 22.26 -10.97
N GLY A 307 -17.98 23.24 -11.58
CA GLY A 307 -18.42 23.13 -12.97
C GLY A 307 -19.65 22.24 -13.22
N ASN A 308 -20.42 21.87 -12.18
CA ASN A 308 -21.71 21.18 -12.32
C ASN A 308 -22.90 22.13 -12.09
N PRO A 309 -24.04 21.93 -12.77
CA PRO A 309 -25.27 22.68 -12.57
C PRO A 309 -26.06 22.21 -11.33
N ILE A 310 -25.40 22.10 -10.17
CA ILE A 310 -26.02 21.59 -8.94
C ILE A 310 -26.96 22.65 -8.38
N ARG A 311 -28.27 22.43 -8.52
CA ARG A 311 -29.31 23.35 -8.03
C ARG A 311 -29.72 23.06 -6.58
N THR A 312 -29.45 21.85 -6.10
CA THR A 312 -29.89 21.34 -4.80
C THR A 312 -28.97 21.72 -3.63
N LEU A 313 -27.75 22.21 -3.92
CA LEU A 313 -26.74 22.55 -2.93
C LEU A 313 -26.34 24.03 -3.06
N ARG A 314 -26.09 24.69 -1.91
CA ARG A 314 -25.54 26.05 -1.90
C ARG A 314 -24.12 26.05 -2.47
N SER A 315 -23.77 27.07 -3.26
CA SER A 315 -22.44 27.20 -3.89
C SER A 315 -21.28 27.11 -2.89
N SER A 316 -21.44 27.66 -1.69
CA SER A 316 -20.43 27.62 -0.61
C SER A 316 -20.13 26.21 -0.09
N LEU A 317 -21.08 25.26 -0.20
CA LEU A 317 -20.88 23.85 0.16
C LEU A 317 -20.23 23.07 -0.99
N VAL A 318 -20.53 23.44 -2.23
CA VAL A 318 -19.97 22.82 -3.44
C VAL A 318 -18.49 23.17 -3.60
N SER A 319 -18.09 24.40 -3.29
CA SER A 319 -16.69 24.85 -3.32
C SER A 319 -15.99 24.77 -1.95
N GLY A 320 -16.69 24.28 -0.92
CA GLY A 320 -16.21 24.24 0.46
C GLY A 320 -15.39 22.97 0.79
N PRO A 321 -14.95 22.82 2.05
CA PRO A 321 -14.21 21.64 2.48
C PRO A 321 -15.09 20.39 2.47
N THR A 322 -14.59 19.28 1.89
CA THR A 322 -15.28 17.98 1.75
C THR A 322 -16.03 17.53 3.02
N PRO A 323 -15.46 17.60 4.24
CA PRO A 323 -16.16 17.10 5.43
C PRO A 323 -17.47 17.85 5.75
N ALA A 324 -17.55 19.15 5.45
CA ALA A 324 -18.75 19.93 5.68
C ALA A 324 -19.88 19.51 4.73
N LEU A 325 -19.54 19.26 3.47
CA LEU A 325 -20.47 18.74 2.47
C LEU A 325 -20.96 17.32 2.82
N LEU A 326 -20.05 16.43 3.23
CA LEU A 326 -20.41 15.09 3.69
C LEU A 326 -21.33 15.13 4.91
N LYS A 327 -21.06 16.01 5.87
CA LYS A 327 -21.94 16.21 7.04
C LYS A 327 -23.34 16.68 6.63
N TYR A 328 -23.43 17.61 5.67
CA TYR A 328 -24.72 18.06 5.13
C TYR A 328 -25.48 16.93 4.44
N LEU A 329 -24.83 16.14 3.59
CA LEU A 329 -25.47 15.00 2.91
C LEU A 329 -25.94 13.93 3.92
N ARG A 330 -25.15 13.65 4.97
CA ARG A 330 -25.59 12.76 6.07
C ARG A 330 -26.85 13.25 6.77
N SER A 331 -26.97 14.57 7.01
CA SER A 331 -28.18 15.12 7.64
C SER A 331 -29.45 14.99 6.79
N ARG A 332 -29.29 14.81 5.46
CA ARG A 332 -30.41 14.60 4.52
C ARG A 332 -30.87 13.14 4.49
N LEU A 333 -30.00 12.19 4.82
CA LEU A 333 -30.39 10.79 5.03
C LEU A 333 -31.32 10.66 6.25
N SER A 334 -30.97 11.33 7.35
CA SER A 334 -31.80 11.32 8.58
C SER A 334 -33.17 11.98 8.40
N SER A 335 -33.31 13.00 7.53
CA SER A 335 -34.60 13.66 7.28
C SER A 335 -35.54 12.86 6.37
N ASN A 336 -35.02 11.94 5.55
CA ASN A 336 -35.84 11.11 4.67
C ASN A 336 -36.43 9.87 5.37
N GLU A 337 -35.82 9.43 6.47
CA GLU A 337 -36.38 8.36 7.32
C GLU A 337 -37.57 8.85 8.18
N GLU A 338 -37.75 10.17 8.35
CA GLU A 338 -38.86 10.75 9.13
C GLU A 338 -40.20 10.86 8.37
N ALA A 339 -40.23 10.65 7.04
CA ALA A 339 -41.44 10.82 6.23
C ALA A 339 -42.29 9.53 6.07
N SER A 340 -41.83 8.39 6.58
CA SER A 340 -42.52 7.11 6.47
C SER A 340 -42.26 6.26 7.71
N GLY A 341 -43.06 6.47 8.75
CA GLY A 341 -43.18 5.51 9.85
C GLY A 341 -42.99 6.12 11.23
N THR A 342 -44.08 6.15 11.97
CA THR A 342 -44.19 6.19 13.43
C THR A 342 -42.93 5.75 14.19
N SER A 343 -42.49 6.59 15.14
CA SER A 343 -41.55 6.25 16.21
C SER A 343 -41.78 4.83 16.78
N PRO A 344 -40.71 4.08 17.09
CA PRO A 344 -40.33 4.05 18.51
C PRO A 344 -38.82 4.01 18.82
N LEU A 345 -38.51 4.77 19.88
CA LEU A 345 -37.51 4.64 20.95
C LEU A 345 -36.60 3.39 21.01
N LYS A 346 -35.29 3.69 21.17
CA LYS A 346 -34.26 3.04 22.03
C LYS A 346 -33.94 1.55 21.89
N ASP A 347 -34.81 0.69 21.38
CA ASP A 347 -34.56 -0.76 21.26
C ASP A 347 -33.78 -1.13 19.99
N ASP A 348 -33.87 -0.34 18.92
CA ASP A 348 -33.21 -0.65 17.64
C ASP A 348 -31.69 -0.45 17.65
N LYS A 349 -31.15 0.36 18.58
CA LYS A 349 -29.70 0.46 18.78
C LYS A 349 -29.10 -0.83 19.37
N ILE A 350 -29.91 -1.67 20.02
CA ILE A 350 -29.51 -2.97 20.58
C ILE A 350 -29.73 -4.09 19.54
N ALA A 351 -30.77 -3.98 18.70
CA ALA A 351 -31.00 -4.93 17.60
C ALA A 351 -29.92 -4.84 16.49
N MET A 352 -29.33 -3.67 16.29
CA MET A 352 -28.21 -3.46 15.35
C MET A 352 -26.84 -3.93 15.89
N ALA A 353 -26.76 -4.31 17.18
CA ALA A 353 -25.60 -4.97 17.76
C ALA A 353 -25.59 -6.45 17.39
N THR A 354 -25.43 -6.71 16.09
CA THR A 354 -25.40 -8.05 15.54
C THR A 354 -24.22 -8.82 16.11
N ARG A 355 -24.53 -9.78 17.00
CA ARG A 355 -23.65 -10.85 17.48
C ARG A 355 -22.78 -11.39 16.35
N LEU A 356 -21.47 -11.08 16.35
CA LEU A 356 -20.52 -11.58 15.35
C LEU A 356 -20.36 -13.12 15.42
N SER A 357 -20.74 -13.72 16.55
CA SER A 357 -21.00 -15.14 16.73
C SER A 357 -21.90 -15.28 17.97
N SER A 358 -22.51 -16.44 18.22
CA SER A 358 -23.35 -16.67 19.42
C SER A 358 -22.64 -16.44 20.77
N LYS A 359 -21.33 -16.14 20.76
CA LYS A 359 -20.48 -15.92 21.94
C LYS A 359 -19.68 -14.60 21.93
N GLU A 360 -19.78 -13.76 20.90
CA GLU A 360 -19.07 -12.47 20.82
C GLU A 360 -20.06 -11.29 20.73
N LEU A 361 -19.89 -10.31 21.62
CA LEU A 361 -20.65 -9.07 21.69
C LEU A 361 -19.73 -7.89 21.36
N SER A 362 -20.01 -7.16 20.28
CA SER A 362 -19.31 -5.92 19.95
C SER A 362 -20.29 -4.75 19.88
N LEU A 363 -20.06 -3.76 20.74
CA LEU A 363 -20.77 -2.49 20.85
C LEU A 363 -19.80 -1.31 20.66
N SER A 364 -18.75 -1.50 19.86
CA SER A 364 -17.72 -0.48 19.65
C SER A 364 -18.24 0.72 18.85
N GLY A 365 -17.91 1.93 19.27
CA GLY A 365 -18.17 3.15 18.47
C GLY A 365 -19.63 3.59 18.39
N LEU A 366 -20.46 3.19 19.35
CA LEU A 366 -21.90 3.49 19.40
C LEU A 366 -22.26 4.73 20.24
N GLU A 367 -21.26 5.48 20.70
CA GLU A 367 -21.39 6.65 21.58
C GLU A 367 -22.15 6.36 22.89
N LEU A 368 -22.05 5.12 23.39
CA LEU A 368 -22.76 4.70 24.61
C LEU A 368 -22.21 5.42 25.85
N THR A 369 -23.10 5.94 26.70
CA THR A 369 -22.74 6.49 28.02
C THR A 369 -22.79 5.43 29.13
N SER A 370 -23.63 4.41 28.94
CA SER A 370 -23.76 3.23 29.80
C SER A 370 -24.20 2.04 28.95
N VAL A 371 -23.90 0.82 29.39
CA VAL A 371 -24.37 -0.40 28.70
C VAL A 371 -25.73 -0.80 29.29
N PRO A 372 -26.80 -0.95 28.49
CA PRO A 372 -28.12 -1.31 29.01
C PRO A 372 -28.13 -2.72 29.64
N PRO A 373 -28.87 -2.94 30.74
CA PRO A 373 -28.97 -4.25 31.41
C PRO A 373 -29.41 -5.40 30.49
N ALA A 374 -30.27 -5.11 29.51
CA ALA A 374 -30.82 -6.07 28.56
C ALA A 374 -29.74 -6.75 27.68
N VAL A 375 -28.56 -6.14 27.53
CA VAL A 375 -27.43 -6.71 26.78
C VAL A 375 -26.81 -7.89 27.53
N TRP A 376 -26.94 -7.93 28.86
CA TRP A 376 -26.34 -8.94 29.73
C TRP A 376 -27.26 -10.14 30.01
N GLU A 377 -28.54 -10.07 29.62
CA GLU A 377 -29.51 -11.18 29.78
C GLU A 377 -29.16 -12.41 28.92
N THR A 378 -28.19 -12.27 28.03
CA THR A 378 -27.83 -13.32 27.08
C THR A 378 -26.65 -14.13 27.60
N GLY A 379 -26.94 -15.36 28.02
CA GLY A 379 -25.94 -16.28 28.58
C GLY A 379 -24.78 -16.63 27.64
N ASP A 380 -23.65 -16.96 28.25
CA ASP A 380 -22.38 -17.43 27.69
C ASP A 380 -21.68 -16.54 26.63
N ILE A 381 -21.29 -15.33 27.04
CA ILE A 381 -20.46 -14.42 26.24
C ILE A 381 -18.98 -14.68 26.53
N LEU A 382 -18.19 -14.99 25.50
CA LEU A 382 -16.73 -15.18 25.58
C LEU A 382 -15.96 -13.88 25.35
N LYS A 383 -16.47 -12.98 24.51
CA LYS A 383 -15.79 -11.73 24.15
C LYS A 383 -16.74 -10.54 24.12
N VAL A 384 -16.32 -9.47 24.77
CA VAL A 384 -17.05 -8.20 24.87
C VAL A 384 -16.15 -7.07 24.41
N ASP A 385 -16.57 -6.35 23.38
CA ASP A 385 -15.90 -5.13 22.89
C ASP A 385 -16.81 -3.92 23.06
N LEU A 386 -16.46 -3.06 24.01
CA LEU A 386 -17.14 -1.79 24.31
C LEU A 386 -16.25 -0.58 23.97
N SER A 387 -15.27 -0.75 23.09
CA SER A 387 -14.32 0.32 22.76
C SER A 387 -14.96 1.56 22.09
N LYS A 388 -14.28 2.70 22.16
CA LYS A 388 -14.68 3.96 21.48
C LYS A 388 -16.08 4.43 21.85
N ASN A 389 -16.46 4.28 23.12
CA ASN A 389 -17.71 4.79 23.67
C ASN A 389 -17.44 5.92 24.68
N SER A 390 -18.46 6.38 25.38
CA SER A 390 -18.38 7.38 26.45
C SER A 390 -18.70 6.78 27.82
N ILE A 391 -18.35 5.50 28.04
CA ILE A 391 -18.67 4.77 29.28
C ILE A 391 -17.81 5.28 30.43
N GLY A 392 -18.44 5.73 31.51
CA GLY A 392 -17.76 6.21 32.72
C GLY A 392 -17.58 5.14 33.80
N GLU A 393 -18.59 4.29 33.98
CA GLU A 393 -18.63 3.20 34.96
C GLU A 393 -19.12 1.93 34.28
N LEU A 394 -18.56 0.78 34.66
CA LEU A 394 -19.00 -0.51 34.15
C LEU A 394 -20.23 -0.99 34.94
N PRO A 395 -21.23 -1.58 34.27
CA PRO A 395 -22.41 -2.14 34.93
C PRO A 395 -22.03 -3.33 35.83
N GLN A 396 -22.70 -3.46 36.97
CA GLN A 396 -22.49 -4.58 37.89
C GLN A 396 -22.88 -5.91 37.21
N GLU A 397 -23.81 -5.88 36.26
CA GLU A 397 -24.29 -7.02 35.49
C GLU A 397 -23.17 -7.72 34.71
N LEU A 398 -22.08 -7.03 34.35
CA LEU A 398 -20.89 -7.65 33.74
C LEU A 398 -20.25 -8.70 34.66
N SER A 399 -20.46 -8.63 35.98
CA SER A 399 -19.98 -9.63 36.93
C SER A 399 -20.65 -11.00 36.79
N THR A 400 -21.79 -11.06 36.09
CA THR A 400 -22.52 -12.32 35.85
C THR A 400 -21.93 -13.14 34.69
N CYS A 401 -21.08 -12.51 33.86
CA CYS A 401 -20.46 -13.13 32.68
C CYS A 401 -19.23 -13.99 33.05
N SER A 402 -19.44 -15.05 33.83
CA SER A 402 -18.36 -15.94 34.31
C SER A 402 -17.57 -16.69 33.21
N THR A 403 -18.07 -16.69 31.97
CA THR A 403 -17.42 -17.29 30.80
C THR A 403 -16.55 -16.33 30.00
N LEU A 404 -16.49 -15.05 30.36
CA LEU A 404 -15.78 -14.04 29.60
C LEU A 404 -14.26 -14.28 29.59
N GLU A 405 -13.69 -14.30 28.38
CA GLU A 405 -12.27 -14.46 28.11
C GLU A 405 -11.64 -13.15 27.62
N VAL A 406 -12.36 -12.35 26.83
CA VAL A 406 -11.83 -11.13 26.22
C VAL A 406 -12.71 -9.92 26.55
N LEU A 407 -12.12 -8.89 27.16
CA LEU A 407 -12.79 -7.64 27.49
C LEU A 407 -12.02 -6.44 26.93
N VAL A 408 -12.64 -5.71 26.00
CA VAL A 408 -12.04 -4.55 25.32
C VAL A 408 -12.81 -3.29 25.69
N LEU A 409 -12.14 -2.38 26.41
CA LEU A 409 -12.68 -1.14 26.97
C LEU A 409 -11.92 0.11 26.47
N SER A 410 -11.13 -0.06 25.41
CA SER A 410 -10.27 0.95 24.79
C SER A 410 -11.02 2.25 24.45
N GLY A 411 -10.50 3.42 24.85
CA GLY A 411 -11.05 4.72 24.46
C GLY A 411 -12.44 5.01 25.05
N ASN A 412 -12.56 4.90 26.37
CA ASN A 412 -13.76 5.25 27.15
C ASN A 412 -13.46 6.37 28.17
N LYS A 413 -14.37 6.62 29.11
CA LYS A 413 -14.26 7.63 30.18
C LYS A 413 -14.10 6.99 31.56
N ILE A 414 -13.56 5.78 31.64
CA ILE A 414 -13.39 5.03 32.89
C ILE A 414 -12.35 5.71 33.77
N LYS A 415 -12.76 6.13 34.97
CA LYS A 415 -11.90 6.86 35.92
C LYS A 415 -11.27 5.97 36.99
N GLU A 416 -11.99 4.95 37.44
CA GLU A 416 -11.57 4.08 38.54
C GLU A 416 -11.35 2.64 38.06
N TRP A 417 -10.46 1.91 38.73
CA TRP A 417 -10.20 0.50 38.43
C TRP A 417 -11.42 -0.35 38.80
N PRO A 418 -12.01 -1.12 37.86
CA PRO A 418 -13.22 -1.90 38.11
C PRO A 418 -12.90 -3.25 38.80
N GLY A 419 -12.22 -3.20 39.95
CA GLY A 419 -11.72 -4.39 40.65
C GLY A 419 -12.82 -5.37 41.07
N ALA A 420 -13.97 -4.86 41.52
CA ALA A 420 -15.11 -5.70 41.91
C ALA A 420 -15.61 -6.57 40.75
N ILE A 421 -15.71 -6.01 39.54
CA ILE A 421 -16.16 -6.73 38.34
C ILE A 421 -15.05 -7.67 37.85
N LEU A 422 -13.82 -7.19 37.76
CA LEU A 422 -12.70 -8.02 37.29
C LEU A 422 -12.46 -9.25 38.19
N SER A 423 -12.66 -9.11 39.50
CA SER A 423 -12.54 -10.24 40.45
C SER A 423 -13.55 -11.37 40.23
N SER A 424 -14.67 -11.06 39.55
CA SER A 424 -15.72 -12.04 39.23
C SER A 424 -15.54 -12.72 37.86
N LEU A 425 -14.45 -12.42 37.14
CA LEU A 425 -14.16 -12.92 35.78
C LEU A 425 -12.94 -13.87 35.77
N PRO A 426 -13.07 -15.12 36.26
CA PRO A 426 -11.94 -16.02 36.47
C PRO A 426 -11.29 -16.57 35.18
N LYS A 427 -11.94 -16.40 34.02
CA LYS A 427 -11.47 -16.90 32.72
C LYS A 427 -10.84 -15.82 31.84
N LEU A 428 -10.76 -14.58 32.31
CA LEU A 428 -10.30 -13.47 31.50
C LEU A 428 -8.82 -13.67 31.09
N SER A 429 -8.59 -13.76 29.79
CA SER A 429 -7.28 -13.90 29.15
C SER A 429 -6.81 -12.60 28.49
N CYS A 430 -7.73 -11.71 28.08
CA CYS A 430 -7.38 -10.45 27.43
C CYS A 430 -8.16 -9.27 28.01
N LEU A 431 -7.44 -8.25 28.46
CA LEU A 431 -7.99 -7.02 28.99
C LEU A 431 -7.33 -5.81 28.32
N LYS A 432 -8.14 -5.00 27.63
CA LYS A 432 -7.68 -3.75 27.01
C LYS A 432 -8.38 -2.55 27.64
N LEU A 433 -7.61 -1.67 28.25
CA LEU A 433 -8.06 -0.48 28.98
C LEU A 433 -7.36 0.79 28.48
N ASP A 434 -6.76 0.76 27.29
CA ASP A 434 -6.02 1.89 26.75
C ASP A 434 -6.91 3.13 26.56
N ASN A 435 -6.27 4.30 26.64
CA ASN A 435 -6.89 5.61 26.42
C ASN A 435 -8.13 5.86 27.30
N ASN A 436 -8.05 5.53 28.59
CA ASN A 436 -9.03 5.92 29.60
C ASN A 436 -8.43 6.95 30.57
N PRO A 437 -9.25 7.79 31.24
CA PRO A 437 -8.78 8.69 32.29
C PRO A 437 -8.60 7.96 33.64
N LEU A 438 -7.94 6.79 33.63
CA LEU A 438 -7.80 5.94 34.82
C LEU A 438 -6.90 6.61 35.88
N ALA A 439 -7.38 6.73 37.11
CA ALA A 439 -6.70 7.47 38.18
C ALA A 439 -5.59 6.65 38.86
N GLN A 440 -5.87 5.40 39.27
CA GLN A 440 -4.90 4.50 39.90
C GLN A 440 -5.34 3.03 39.75
N ILE A 441 -4.38 2.12 39.56
CA ILE A 441 -4.59 0.68 39.70
C ILE A 441 -4.15 0.27 41.11
N PRO A 442 -5.04 -0.31 41.93
CA PRO A 442 -4.67 -0.80 43.25
C PRO A 442 -3.75 -2.04 43.14
N ALA A 443 -2.83 -2.23 44.09
CA ALA A 443 -1.77 -3.24 44.01
C ALA A 443 -2.27 -4.70 43.99
N ASP A 444 -3.43 -4.94 44.61
CA ASP A 444 -4.18 -6.19 44.63
C ASP A 444 -5.12 -6.35 43.41
N GLY A 445 -5.35 -5.29 42.64
CA GLY A 445 -6.31 -5.26 41.54
C GLY A 445 -5.99 -6.21 40.38
N LEU A 446 -4.71 -6.51 40.17
CA LEU A 446 -4.23 -7.44 39.12
C LEU A 446 -4.05 -8.87 39.65
N GLU A 447 -3.97 -9.09 40.96
CA GLU A 447 -3.87 -10.43 41.56
C GLU A 447 -5.13 -11.28 41.27
N ALA A 448 -6.26 -10.61 41.07
CA ALA A 448 -7.52 -11.23 40.77
C ALA A 448 -7.61 -11.85 39.35
N LEU A 449 -6.59 -11.69 38.50
CA LEU A 449 -6.59 -12.11 37.08
C LEU A 449 -5.45 -13.11 36.75
N PRO A 450 -5.43 -14.31 37.34
CA PRO A 450 -4.30 -15.24 37.22
C PRO A 450 -4.10 -15.86 35.83
N ARG A 451 -5.09 -15.72 34.93
CA ARG A 451 -5.08 -16.29 33.57
C ARG A 451 -4.81 -15.26 32.48
N LEU A 452 -4.51 -14.01 32.85
CA LEU A 452 -4.35 -12.94 31.89
C LEU A 452 -3.11 -13.17 31.02
N GLU A 453 -3.32 -13.22 29.71
CA GLU A 453 -2.28 -13.37 28.69
C GLU A 453 -1.99 -12.03 28.00
N ILE A 454 -2.99 -11.17 27.82
CA ILE A 454 -2.88 -9.89 27.12
C ILE A 454 -3.38 -8.77 28.01
N LEU A 455 -2.55 -7.76 28.25
CA LEU A 455 -2.89 -6.55 29.01
C LEU A 455 -2.44 -5.29 28.26
N ASP A 456 -3.41 -4.41 27.98
CA ASP A 456 -3.13 -3.07 27.42
C ASP A 456 -3.60 -1.98 28.37
N LEU A 457 -2.66 -1.19 28.88
CA LEU A 457 -2.90 -0.05 29.77
C LEU A 457 -2.47 1.28 29.16
N SER A 458 -2.19 1.31 27.86
CA SER A 458 -1.59 2.46 27.17
C SER A 458 -2.39 3.75 27.35
N GLY A 459 -1.73 4.90 27.50
CA GLY A 459 -2.37 6.22 27.61
C GLY A 459 -3.05 6.58 28.94
N ASN A 460 -3.13 5.66 29.90
CA ASN A 460 -3.56 5.91 31.30
C ASN A 460 -2.46 6.54 32.19
N VAL A 461 -2.05 7.78 31.90
CA VAL A 461 -0.85 8.43 32.47
C VAL A 461 -0.79 8.46 34.02
N SER A 462 -1.93 8.60 34.68
CA SER A 462 -2.02 8.66 36.16
C SER A 462 -1.98 7.29 36.83
N SER A 463 -2.14 6.21 36.08
CA SER A 463 -2.53 4.90 36.59
C SER A 463 -1.41 3.86 36.64
N LEU A 464 -0.16 4.28 36.78
CA LEU A 464 0.95 3.33 36.79
C LEU A 464 0.71 2.28 37.89
N PRO A 465 0.58 0.98 37.55
CA PRO A 465 0.46 -0.05 38.57
C PRO A 465 1.75 -0.08 39.40
N ASP A 466 1.64 -0.44 40.68
CA ASP A 466 2.81 -0.83 41.45
C ASP A 466 3.57 -1.91 40.64
N PRO A 467 4.86 -1.72 40.31
CA PRO A 467 5.64 -2.66 39.52
C PRO A 467 5.58 -4.10 40.05
N SER A 468 5.42 -4.26 41.35
CA SER A 468 5.27 -5.56 42.00
C SER A 468 3.99 -6.30 41.57
N ALA A 469 2.91 -5.60 41.23
CA ALA A 469 1.64 -6.18 40.81
C ALA A 469 1.74 -6.87 39.44
N LEU A 470 2.53 -6.33 38.51
CA LEU A 470 2.72 -6.90 37.17
C LEU A 470 3.51 -8.22 37.22
N SER A 471 4.44 -8.37 38.17
CA SER A 471 5.21 -9.62 38.35
C SER A 471 4.35 -10.82 38.77
N LYS A 472 3.15 -10.57 39.29
CA LYS A 472 2.22 -11.59 39.80
C LYS A 472 1.31 -12.17 38.72
N LEU A 473 1.52 -11.83 37.44
CA LEU A 473 0.78 -12.35 36.29
C LEU A 473 1.63 -13.42 35.55
N PRO A 474 1.62 -14.69 35.98
CA PRO A 474 2.54 -15.72 35.48
C PRO A 474 2.25 -16.16 34.03
N GLN A 475 1.08 -15.81 33.50
CA GLN A 475 0.61 -16.20 32.16
C GLN A 475 0.77 -15.11 31.11
N LEU A 476 1.27 -13.92 31.49
CA LEU A 476 1.29 -12.77 30.60
C LEU A 476 2.24 -12.99 29.40
N GLN A 477 1.69 -12.82 28.21
CA GLN A 477 2.36 -12.96 26.92
C GLN A 477 2.50 -11.62 26.20
N GLU A 478 1.51 -10.73 26.31
CA GLU A 478 1.54 -9.41 25.69
C GLU A 478 1.25 -8.31 26.69
N LEU A 479 2.13 -7.31 26.74
CA LEU A 479 2.02 -6.17 27.63
C LEU A 479 2.26 -4.87 26.87
N TYR A 480 1.25 -4.00 26.88
CA TYR A 480 1.30 -2.69 26.24
C TYR A 480 1.21 -1.58 27.30
N LEU A 481 2.27 -0.77 27.37
CA LEU A 481 2.47 0.32 28.32
C LEU A 481 2.87 1.60 27.59
N ARG A 482 2.27 1.85 26.42
CA ARG A 482 2.59 3.02 25.61
C ARG A 482 2.08 4.30 26.27
N ARG A 483 2.87 5.37 26.20
CA ARG A 483 2.45 6.71 26.70
C ARG A 483 2.07 6.73 28.19
N MET A 484 2.83 6.00 29.00
CA MET A 484 2.67 5.88 30.47
C MET A 484 3.52 6.88 31.27
N GLN A 485 4.36 7.69 30.63
CA GLN A 485 5.33 8.58 31.31
C GLN A 485 6.36 7.82 32.18
N LEU A 486 6.67 6.57 31.83
CA LEU A 486 7.69 5.78 32.52
C LEU A 486 9.08 6.41 32.36
N ARG A 487 9.78 6.69 33.47
CA ARG A 487 11.16 7.22 33.44
C ARG A 487 12.24 6.14 33.48
N GLN A 488 11.94 5.00 34.09
CA GLN A 488 12.85 3.86 34.25
C GLN A 488 12.12 2.57 33.88
N PHE A 489 12.88 1.59 33.42
CA PHE A 489 12.35 0.27 33.12
C PHE A 489 12.00 -0.43 34.44
N PRO A 490 10.76 -0.92 34.64
CA PRO A 490 10.40 -1.61 35.87
C PRO A 490 11.13 -2.96 35.97
N PRO A 491 12.02 -3.17 36.96
CA PRO A 491 12.84 -4.39 37.05
C PRO A 491 12.00 -5.66 37.25
N GLU A 492 10.82 -5.54 37.83
CA GLU A 492 9.87 -6.62 38.08
C GLU A 492 9.34 -7.27 36.78
N LEU A 493 9.32 -6.54 35.65
CA LEU A 493 8.93 -7.08 34.34
C LEU A 493 9.89 -8.16 33.83
N LEU A 494 11.14 -8.17 34.32
CA LEU A 494 12.17 -9.13 33.93
C LEU A 494 11.83 -10.56 34.40
N ASN A 495 10.90 -10.70 35.36
CA ASN A 495 10.45 -11.99 35.87
C ASN A 495 9.40 -12.67 34.96
N LEU A 496 8.87 -11.98 33.95
CA LEU A 496 7.80 -12.48 33.08
C LEU A 496 8.34 -13.35 31.95
N GLN A 497 8.70 -14.59 32.27
CA GLN A 497 9.36 -15.54 31.35
C GLN A 497 8.53 -15.94 30.10
N ARG A 498 7.20 -15.72 30.13
CA ARG A 498 6.28 -16.04 29.02
C ARG A 498 6.01 -14.85 28.09
N LEU A 499 6.56 -13.67 28.41
CA LEU A 499 6.30 -12.46 27.66
C LEU A 499 6.90 -12.56 26.24
N ARG A 500 6.05 -12.34 25.23
CA ARG A 500 6.35 -12.35 23.81
C ARG A 500 6.36 -10.94 23.23
N VAL A 501 5.40 -10.11 23.61
CA VAL A 501 5.28 -8.74 23.12
C VAL A 501 5.36 -7.77 24.28
N LEU A 502 6.29 -6.81 24.19
CA LEU A 502 6.43 -5.73 25.16
C LEU A 502 6.51 -4.39 24.42
N ASP A 503 5.46 -3.58 24.55
CA ASP A 503 5.42 -2.22 24.04
C ASP A 503 5.59 -1.21 25.17
N LEU A 504 6.74 -0.53 25.15
CA LEU A 504 7.12 0.54 26.05
C LEU A 504 7.33 1.86 25.29
N SER A 505 6.74 1.99 24.10
CA SER A 505 6.91 3.15 23.24
C SER A 505 6.32 4.44 23.84
N GLN A 506 6.81 5.60 23.39
CA GLN A 506 6.32 6.92 23.80
C GLN A 506 6.35 7.15 25.32
N ASN A 507 7.41 6.67 25.97
CA ASN A 507 7.68 6.90 27.38
C ASN A 507 8.87 7.87 27.55
N SER A 508 9.45 7.91 28.74
CA SER A 508 10.63 8.73 29.06
C SER A 508 11.78 7.88 29.59
N LEU A 509 11.89 6.63 29.11
CA LEU A 509 12.91 5.68 29.54
C LEU A 509 14.31 6.18 29.16
N VAL A 510 15.24 6.13 30.11
CA VAL A 510 16.64 6.59 29.91
C VAL A 510 17.58 5.43 29.56
N SER A 511 17.28 4.23 30.05
CA SER A 511 18.12 3.05 29.88
C SER A 511 17.30 1.76 29.95
N VAL A 512 17.81 0.70 29.31
CA VAL A 512 17.30 -0.67 29.41
C VAL A 512 18.22 -1.47 30.34
N PRO A 513 17.69 -2.23 31.31
CA PRO A 513 18.51 -2.98 32.26
C PRO A 513 19.14 -4.23 31.63
N GLU A 514 20.32 -4.62 32.12
CA GLU A 514 21.06 -5.81 31.65
C GLU A 514 20.30 -7.13 31.85
N GLY A 515 19.35 -7.16 32.79
CA GLY A 515 18.50 -8.32 33.06
C GLY A 515 17.47 -8.64 31.96
N ILE A 516 17.35 -7.81 30.92
CA ILE A 516 16.43 -8.02 29.79
C ILE A 516 16.66 -9.36 29.07
N LYS A 517 17.89 -9.89 29.11
CA LYS A 517 18.24 -11.22 28.59
C LYS A 517 17.42 -12.37 29.18
N GLY A 518 16.81 -12.16 30.36
CA GLY A 518 15.95 -13.15 31.00
C GLY A 518 14.63 -13.39 30.27
N LEU A 519 14.21 -12.49 29.37
CA LEU A 519 12.97 -12.61 28.61
C LEU A 519 13.17 -13.46 27.35
N THR A 520 13.48 -14.74 27.54
CA THR A 520 13.83 -15.66 26.45
C THR A 520 12.70 -15.89 25.44
N SER A 521 11.45 -15.69 25.84
CA SER A 521 10.26 -15.84 24.98
C SER A 521 9.92 -14.59 24.15
N LEU A 522 10.66 -13.48 24.31
CA LEU A 522 10.31 -12.18 23.73
C LEU A 522 10.53 -12.17 22.20
N THR A 523 9.46 -11.88 21.45
CA THR A 523 9.45 -11.81 19.98
C THR A 523 9.40 -10.38 19.46
N GLU A 524 8.72 -9.47 20.16
CA GLU A 524 8.61 -8.06 19.79
C GLU A 524 8.85 -7.16 21.00
N LEU A 525 9.78 -6.21 20.84
CA LEU A 525 10.12 -5.19 21.82
C LEU A 525 10.06 -3.81 21.15
N ASP A 526 9.07 -3.02 21.53
CA ASP A 526 8.94 -1.63 21.07
C ASP A 526 9.42 -0.67 22.16
N LEU A 527 10.54 0.00 21.89
CA LEU A 527 11.14 1.03 22.75
C LEU A 527 11.16 2.39 22.05
N SER A 528 10.40 2.56 20.97
CA SER A 528 10.40 3.79 20.17
C SER A 528 9.94 5.02 20.99
N ASP A 529 10.35 6.20 20.56
CA ASP A 529 9.99 7.49 21.18
C ASP A 529 10.28 7.53 22.69
N ASN A 530 11.49 7.14 23.09
CA ASN A 530 12.00 7.24 24.46
C ASN A 530 13.27 8.11 24.53
N ASN A 531 13.93 8.19 25.70
CA ASN A 531 15.16 8.96 25.91
C ASN A 531 16.40 8.05 26.12
N ILE A 532 16.42 6.89 25.45
CA ILE A 532 17.46 5.87 25.64
C ILE A 532 18.75 6.29 24.94
N ALA A 533 19.83 6.45 25.71
CA ALA A 533 21.13 6.86 25.18
C ALA A 533 22.01 5.69 24.70
N ALA A 534 21.89 4.53 25.36
CA ALA A 534 22.64 3.32 25.07
C ALA A 534 21.82 2.07 25.41
N LEU A 535 22.11 0.97 24.72
CA LEU A 535 21.53 -0.35 24.95
C LEU A 535 22.58 -1.30 25.56
N PRO A 536 22.19 -2.19 26.49
CA PRO A 536 23.09 -3.18 27.07
C PRO A 536 23.47 -4.24 26.02
N PRO A 537 24.75 -4.67 25.94
CA PRO A 537 25.18 -5.77 25.06
C PRO A 537 24.38 -7.07 25.25
N GLU A 538 23.91 -7.33 26.46
CA GLU A 538 23.09 -8.49 26.85
C GLU A 538 21.78 -8.59 26.08
N LEU A 539 21.26 -7.48 25.52
CA LEU A 539 20.10 -7.51 24.65
C LEU A 539 20.37 -8.33 23.37
N GLY A 540 21.63 -8.37 22.90
CA GLY A 540 22.06 -9.19 21.77
C GLY A 540 21.91 -10.70 22.01
N LEU A 541 21.79 -11.16 23.26
CA LEU A 541 21.54 -12.57 23.57
C LEU A 541 20.12 -13.02 23.20
N LEU A 542 19.20 -12.08 22.94
CA LEU A 542 17.85 -12.38 22.48
C LEU A 542 17.75 -12.48 20.93
N GLU A 543 18.88 -12.57 20.22
CA GLU A 543 18.91 -12.69 18.75
C GLU A 543 18.06 -13.84 18.20
N GLU A 544 17.98 -14.95 18.93
CA GLU A 544 17.25 -16.14 18.48
C GLU A 544 15.72 -16.03 18.64
N SER A 545 15.25 -15.26 19.63
CA SER A 545 13.82 -15.10 19.93
C SER A 545 13.24 -13.80 19.40
N LEU A 546 13.99 -12.70 19.44
CA LEU A 546 13.51 -11.35 19.15
C LEU A 546 13.49 -11.07 17.64
N GLN A 547 12.29 -11.01 17.07
CA GLN A 547 12.04 -10.79 15.65
C GLN A 547 11.96 -9.29 15.31
N ALA A 548 11.35 -8.51 16.21
CA ALA A 548 11.13 -7.08 16.02
C ALA A 548 11.66 -6.27 17.21
N LEU A 549 12.63 -5.40 16.95
CA LEU A 549 13.14 -4.42 17.91
C LEU A 549 12.99 -3.02 17.31
N ARG A 550 12.10 -2.21 17.89
CA ARG A 550 11.87 -0.84 17.44
C ARG A 550 12.53 0.15 18.40
N LEU A 551 13.37 1.02 17.84
CA LEU A 551 14.23 1.94 18.61
C LEU A 551 14.13 3.38 18.10
N ASP A 552 13.25 3.64 17.14
CA ASP A 552 13.08 4.95 16.50
C ASP A 552 12.78 6.03 17.54
N GLY A 553 13.18 7.27 17.28
CA GLY A 553 12.90 8.39 18.19
C GLY A 553 13.75 8.43 19.47
N ASN A 554 14.75 7.55 19.65
CA ASN A 554 15.69 7.60 20.79
C ASN A 554 17.02 8.31 20.46
N PRO A 555 17.64 9.03 21.41
CA PRO A 555 18.95 9.67 21.24
C PRO A 555 20.12 8.67 21.39
N LEU A 556 20.08 7.56 20.65
CA LEU A 556 21.10 6.51 20.70
C LEU A 556 22.47 7.04 20.24
N ARG A 557 23.47 7.00 21.13
CA ARG A 557 24.84 7.46 20.82
C ARG A 557 25.81 6.30 20.52
N SER A 558 25.51 5.10 21.02
CA SER A 558 26.42 3.95 20.96
C SER A 558 26.34 3.14 19.65
N ILE A 559 25.22 3.22 18.92
CA ILE A 559 24.99 2.45 17.69
C ILE A 559 24.92 3.41 16.49
N ARG A 560 25.68 3.12 15.42
CA ARG A 560 25.66 3.93 14.20
C ARG A 560 24.32 3.76 13.47
N ARG A 561 23.79 4.85 12.90
CA ARG A 561 22.54 4.83 12.10
C ARG A 561 22.53 3.78 11.00
N THR A 562 23.66 3.57 10.32
CA THR A 562 23.81 2.55 9.28
C THR A 562 23.56 1.11 9.75
N ILE A 563 23.66 0.83 11.06
CA ILE A 563 23.36 -0.47 11.65
C ILE A 563 21.87 -0.55 12.01
N LEU A 564 21.30 0.55 12.53
CA LEU A 564 19.86 0.65 12.80
C LEU A 564 19.03 0.45 11.51
N ASP A 565 19.46 1.04 10.39
CA ASP A 565 18.78 0.94 9.09
C ASP A 565 18.80 -0.48 8.49
N ARG A 566 19.70 -1.36 8.98
CA ARG A 566 19.78 -2.77 8.55
C ARG A 566 18.80 -3.68 9.29
N GLY A 567 18.02 -3.14 10.23
CA GLY A 567 16.95 -3.83 10.95
C GLY A 567 17.40 -4.62 12.19
N THR A 568 16.43 -5.22 12.88
CA THR A 568 16.57 -5.90 14.19
C THR A 568 17.78 -6.82 14.29
N LYS A 569 17.97 -7.74 13.34
CA LYS A 569 19.05 -8.74 13.38
C LYS A 569 20.44 -8.11 13.37
N ALA A 570 20.64 -7.04 12.59
CA ALA A 570 21.93 -6.36 12.53
C ALA A 570 22.26 -5.62 13.83
N VAL A 571 21.24 -5.06 14.50
CA VAL A 571 21.39 -4.39 15.79
C VAL A 571 21.71 -5.40 16.89
N LEU A 572 21.01 -6.54 16.93
CA LEU A 572 21.25 -7.60 17.92
C LEU A 572 22.63 -8.25 17.73
N GLY A 573 23.03 -8.56 16.49
CA GLY A 573 24.37 -9.07 16.19
C GLY A 573 25.47 -8.10 16.62
N TYR A 574 25.31 -6.79 16.34
CA TYR A 574 26.26 -5.77 16.79
C TYR A 574 26.40 -5.71 18.32
N LEU A 575 25.29 -5.87 19.06
CA LEU A 575 25.32 -5.89 20.53
C LEU A 575 25.97 -7.15 21.09
N LYS A 576 25.72 -8.30 20.44
CA LYS A 576 26.31 -9.59 20.80
C LYS A 576 27.84 -9.60 20.64
N ASP A 577 28.35 -9.02 19.55
CA ASP A 577 29.80 -8.90 19.28
C ASP A 577 30.54 -7.99 20.28
N LYS A 578 29.80 -7.24 21.12
CA LYS A 578 30.34 -6.36 22.15
C LYS A 578 30.34 -6.98 23.55
N LEU A 579 29.86 -8.22 23.69
CA LEU A 579 30.01 -8.97 24.93
C LEU A 579 31.48 -9.37 25.13
N PRO A 580 32.06 -9.17 26.32
CA PRO A 580 33.41 -9.66 26.60
C PRO A 580 33.45 -11.19 26.49
N ASP A 581 34.44 -11.72 25.76
CA ASP A 581 34.68 -13.17 25.67
C ASP A 581 34.77 -13.75 27.09
N LYS A 582 33.88 -14.70 27.39
CA LYS A 582 33.89 -15.48 28.63
C LYS A 582 34.58 -16.80 28.44
#